data_AF-A0A2N2G036-F1
#
_entry.id   AF-A0A2N2G036-F1
#
_cell.length_a   1.000
_cell.length_b   1.000
_cell.length_c   1.000
_cell.angle_alpha   90.00
_cell.angle_beta   90.00
_cell.angle_gamma   90.00
#
_symmetry.space_group_name_H-M   'P 1'
#
loop_
_entity.id
_entity.type
_entity.pdbx_description
1 polymer ?
#
loop_
_entity_poly.entity_id
_entity_poly.type
_entity_poly.pdbx_seq_one_letter_code
_entity_poly.pdbx_strand_id
1 'polypeptide(L)' 'MQQYDESLVQQLFEENPRFRRLYEEHQILERDLERLTAKDYLSTEDELEKKRVQKLKLAGKDEMESIYRQKTQ' A
#
# COMPACT_ATOMS: atom_id res chain seq x y z
N MET A 1 -1.03 -13.65 1.06
CA MET A 1 -1.37 -12.25 0.70
C MET A 1 -2.86 -12.20 0.45
N GLN A 2 -3.58 -11.20 0.98
CA GLN A 2 -4.99 -11.04 0.63
C GLN A 2 -5.06 -10.77 -0.87
N GLN A 3 -5.61 -11.71 -1.62
CA GLN A 3 -5.73 -11.63 -3.06
C GLN A 3 -6.91 -10.70 -3.33
N TYR A 4 -6.63 -9.40 -3.43
CA TYR A 4 -7.62 -8.45 -3.92
C TYR A 4 -8.01 -8.89 -5.32
N ASP A 5 -9.32 -9.03 -5.56
CA ASP A 5 -9.84 -9.43 -6.85
C ASP A 5 -9.35 -8.44 -7.91
N GLU A 6 -8.49 -8.89 -8.83
CA GLU A 6 -7.86 -8.03 -9.84
C GLU A 6 -8.92 -7.29 -10.66
N SER A 7 -10.05 -7.93 -10.91
CA SER A 7 -11.23 -7.34 -11.56
C SER A 7 -11.80 -6.16 -10.77
N LEU A 8 -11.92 -6.32 -9.44
CA LEU A 8 -12.46 -5.29 -8.56
C LEU A 8 -11.44 -4.15 -8.34
N VAL A 9 -10.14 -4.47 -8.30
CA VAL A 9 -9.05 -3.47 -8.28
C VAL A 9 -9.20 -2.59 -9.50
N GLN A 10 -9.33 -3.19 -10.69
CA GLN A 10 -9.37 -2.48 -11.96
C GLN A 10 -10.61 -1.58 -12.06
N GLN A 11 -11.79 -2.09 -11.68
CA GLN A 11 -13.00 -1.27 -11.61
C GLN A 11 -12.86 -0.11 -10.62
N LEU A 12 -12.36 -0.36 -9.40
CA LEU A 12 -12.14 0.70 -8.41
C LEU A 12 -11.09 1.72 -8.87
N PHE A 13 -10.10 1.30 -9.66
CA PHE A 13 -9.08 2.17 -10.20
C PHE A 13 -9.64 3.12 -11.27
N GLU A 14 -10.60 2.64 -12.08
CA GLU A 14 -11.29 3.44 -13.10
C GLU A 14 -12.39 4.32 -12.51
N GLU A 15 -13.21 3.76 -11.61
CA GLU A 15 -14.37 4.43 -11.03
C GLU A 15 -14.00 5.34 -9.84
N ASN A 16 -12.89 5.07 -9.15
CA ASN A 16 -12.54 5.71 -7.89
C ASN A 16 -11.13 6.32 -7.90
N PRO A 17 -10.99 7.63 -8.19
CA PRO A 17 -9.69 8.29 -8.22
C PRO A 17 -8.97 8.28 -6.86
N ARG A 18 -9.69 8.08 -5.75
CA ARG A 18 -9.07 7.86 -4.43
C ARG A 18 -8.33 6.52 -4.36
N PHE A 19 -8.95 5.44 -4.84
CA PHE A 19 -8.33 4.13 -4.87
C PHE A 19 -7.07 4.14 -5.71
N ARG A 20 -7.11 4.79 -6.88
CA ARG A 20 -5.93 5.00 -7.72
C ARG A 20 -4.77 5.66 -6.95
N ARG A 21 -5.04 6.77 -6.25
CA ARG A 21 -4.01 7.45 -5.43
C ARG A 21 -3.45 6.55 -4.33
N LEU A 22 -4.32 5.83 -3.61
CA LEU A 22 -3.91 4.89 -2.57
C LEU A 22 -3.03 3.76 -3.13
N TYR A 23 -3.36 3.25 -4.31
CA TYR A 23 -2.60 2.20 -4.98
C TYR A 23 -1.23 2.70 -5.44
N GLU A 24 -1.15 3.91 -6.01
CA GLU A 24 0.11 4.55 -6.35
C GLU A 24 0.98 4.77 -5.11
N GLU A 25 0.39 5.27 -4.02
CA GLU A 25 1.09 5.47 -2.76
C GLU A 25 1.59 4.14 -2.17
N HIS A 26 0.78 3.08 -2.24
CA HIS A 26 1.18 1.74 -1.83
C HIS A 26 2.35 1.19 -2.67
N GLN A 27 2.36 1.39 -3.99
CA GLN A 27 3.50 1.00 -4.83
C GLN A 27 4.77 1.77 -4.51
N ILE A 28 4.66 3.07 -4.23
CA ILE A 28 5.79 3.90 -3.80
C ILE A 28 6.35 3.36 -2.48
N LEU A 29 5.47 3.15 -1.50
CA LEU A 29 5.85 2.61 -0.19
C LEU A 29 6.45 1.21 -0.29
N GLU A 30 5.94 0.36 -1.19
CA GLU A 30 6.52 -0.96 -1.44
C GLU A 30 7.94 -0.86 -2.00
N ARG A 31 8.18 -0.02 -3.00
CA ARG A 31 9.51 0.21 -3.55
C ARG A 31 10.47 0.78 -2.51
N ASP A 32 10.01 1.71 -1.68
CA ASP A 32 10.82 2.25 -0.59
C ASP A 32 11.16 1.18 0.45
N LEU A 33 10.18 0.35 0.83
CA LEU A 33 10.39 -0.77 1.75
C LEU A 33 11.37 -1.79 1.16
N GLU A 34 11.27 -2.10 -0.13
CA GLU A 34 12.19 -3.00 -0.83
C GLU A 34 13.60 -2.42 -0.87
N ARG A 35 13.76 -1.13 -1.16
CA ARG A 35 15.07 -0.46 -1.14
C ARG A 35 15.71 -0.50 0.25
N LEU A 36 14.91 -0.28 1.30
CA LEU A 36 15.37 -0.39 2.69
C LEU A 36 15.71 -1.84 3.03
N THR A 37 14.87 -2.80 2.64
CA THR A 37 15.06 -4.23 2.93
C THR A 37 16.22 -4.83 2.13
N ALA A 38 16.52 -4.29 0.96
CA ALA A 38 17.67 -4.68 0.13
C ALA A 38 19.01 -4.19 0.71
N LYS A 39 18.99 -3.25 1.67
CA LYS A 39 20.21 -2.89 2.41
C LYS A 39 20.50 -4.00 3.43
N ASP A 40 21.68 -4.61 3.31
CA ASP A 40 22.16 -5.65 4.23
C ASP A 40 22.37 -5.11 5.67
N TYR A 41 22.64 -3.81 5.79
CA TYR A 41 22.77 -3.09 7.05
C TYR A 41 21.85 -1.86 7.06
N LEU A 42 20.79 -1.93 7.87
CA LEU A 42 19.89 -0.81 8.14
C LEU A 42 20.48 0.02 9.29
N SER A 43 20.69 1.32 9.09
CA SER A 43 21.00 2.23 10.20
C SER A 43 19.76 2.48 11.06
N THR A 44 19.93 3.07 12.24
CA THR A 44 18.80 3.45 13.12
C THR A 44 17.78 4.34 12.39
N GLU A 45 18.24 5.22 11.50
CA GLU A 45 17.37 6.01 10.62
C GLU A 45 16.59 5.13 9.64
N ASP A 46 17.24 4.18 8.96
CA ASP A 46 16.57 3.27 8.04
C ASP A 46 15.54 2.37 8.74
N GLU A 47 15.81 1.91 9.96
CA GLU A 47 14.86 1.13 10.79
C GLU A 47 13.61 1.97 11.14
N LEU A 48 13.80 3.24 11.48
CA LEU A 48 12.70 4.18 11.73
C LEU A 48 11.89 4.43 10.46
N GLU A 49 12.57 4.63 9.33
CA GLU A 49 11.96 4.85 8.03
C GLU A 49 11.17 3.61 7.59
N LYS A 50 11.74 2.41 7.72
CA LYS A 50 11.07 1.14 7.45
C LYS A 50 9.82 0.97 8.29
N LYS A 51 9.86 1.30 9.59
CA LYS A 51 8.67 1.28 10.47
C LYS A 51 7.62 2.30 10.04
N ARG A 52 8.01 3.50 9.61
CA ARG A 52 7.09 4.50 9.06
C ARG A 52 6.44 4.00 7.78
N VAL A 53 7.24 3.51 6.84
CA VAL A 53 6.77 2.95 5.56
C VAL A 53 5.81 1.79 5.80
N GLN A 54 6.12 0.86 6.72
CA GLN A 54 5.20 -0.21 7.10
C GLN A 54 3.87 0.32 7.64
N LYS A 55 3.89 1.34 8.51
CA LYS A 55 2.65 1.95 9.04
C LYS A 55 1.83 2.62 7.94
N LEU A 56 2.46 3.38 7.06
CA LEU A 56 1.79 4.02 5.93
C LEU A 56 1.20 2.97 4.99
N LYS A 57 1.95 1.90 4.72
CA LYS A 57 1.51 0.81 3.86
C LYS A 57 0.32 0.07 4.48
N LEU A 58 0.32 -0.10 5.81
CA LEU A 58 -0.82 -0.64 6.55
C LEU A 58 -2.03 0.27 6.46
N ALA A 59 -1.87 1.59 6.65
CA ALA A 59 -2.95 2.56 6.54
C ALA A 59 -3.56 2.61 5.13
N GLY A 60 -2.72 2.63 4.09
CA GLY A 60 -3.17 2.58 2.70
C GLY A 60 -3.92 1.28 2.39
N LYS A 61 -3.47 0.16 2.95
CA LYS A 61 -4.19 -1.12 2.85
C LYS A 61 -5.54 -1.07 3.56
N ASP A 62 -5.61 -0.49 4.76
CA ASP A 62 -6.85 -0.32 5.53
C ASP A 62 -7.87 0.54 4.75
N GLU A 63 -7.41 1.63 4.14
CA GLU A 63 -8.25 2.47 3.27
C GLU A 63 -8.72 1.71 2.03
N MET A 64 -7.84 0.96 1.36
CA MET A 64 -8.24 0.10 0.25
C MET A 64 -9.29 -0.92 0.70
N GLU A 65 -9.09 -1.59 1.84
CA GLU A 65 -10.06 -2.55 2.40
C GLU A 65 -11.41 -1.87 2.69
N SER A 66 -11.40 -0.64 3.19
CA SER A 66 -12.62 0.14 3.44
C SER A 66 -13.37 0.48 2.14
N ILE A 67 -12.66 0.86 1.08
CA ILE A 67 -13.24 1.09 -0.25
C ILE A 67 -13.83 -0.21 -0.81
N TYR A 68 -13.10 -1.33 -0.65
CA TYR A 68 -13.57 -2.66 -1.04
C TYR A 68 -14.87 -3.03 -0.33
N ARG A 69 -14.92 -2.86 1.01
CA ARG A 69 -16.15 -3.12 1.77
C ARG A 69 -17.30 -2.25 1.31
N GLN A 70 -17.06 -0.98 1.03
CA GLN A 70 -18.10 -0.08 0.51
C GLN A 70 -18.64 -0.49 -0.86
N LYS A 71 -17.84 -1.13 -1.71
CA LYS A 71 -18.26 -1.57 -3.05
C LYS A 71 -18.95 -2.94 -3.05
N THR A 72 -18.64 -3.79 -2.06
CA THR A 72 -19.25 -5.11 -1.86
C THR A 72 -20.50 -5.07 -0.97
N GLN A 73 -20.79 -3.94 -0.32
CA GLN A 73 -21.96 -3.74 0.55
C GLN A 73 -23.15 -3.17 -0.24
#